data_AF-A0A4S2J6J9-F1
#
_entry.id   AF-A0A4S2J6J9-F1
#
_cell.length_a   1.000
_cell.length_b   1.000
_cell.length_c   1.000
_cell.angle_alpha   90.00
_cell.angle_beta   90.00
_cell.angle_gamma   90.00
#
_symmetry.space_group_name_H-M   'P 1'
#
loop_
_entity.id
_entity.type
_entity.pdbx_description
1 polymer ?
#
loop_
_entity_poly.entity_id
_entity_poly.type
_entity_poly.pdbx_seq_one_letter_code
_entity_poly.pdbx_strand_id
1 'polypeptide(L)'
;MGQQGDRIFAVTAERGFPDPWLSFGDSLCSESSLSTELKHAIGTARKEDTAGNLFAVEAAFTAKKDNLRHSERLLSQVLSDYDVSGEWEHLDEKAGRLDIEDVAENWGRVVGLHPYPVVVESLRFNWRYMKTHGVRGFYEMTTGYVAALIANTERWEAAWAEERKTGVIDRLTTIECDLASIEAPMHCDVCKKTITAILYLDE
;
A
#
# COMPACT_ATOMS: atom_id res chain seq x y z
N MET A 1 -24.69 5.02 -18.77
CA MET A 1 -23.72 4.56 -17.76
C MET A 1 -22.41 5.29 -18.05
N GLY A 2 -21.71 5.73 -17.00
CA GLY A 2 -20.41 6.40 -17.05
C GLY A 2 -20.31 7.69 -16.22
N GLN A 3 -21.42 8.27 -15.76
CA GLN A 3 -21.42 9.68 -15.33
C GLN A 3 -20.63 9.95 -14.04
N GLN A 4 -20.60 9.03 -13.09
CA GLN A 4 -19.90 9.25 -11.82
C GLN A 4 -18.41 8.97 -12.00
N GLY A 5 -18.07 7.86 -12.65
CA GLY A 5 -16.70 7.52 -12.99
C GLY A 5 -16.02 8.60 -13.84
N ASP A 6 -16.69 9.09 -14.89
CA ASP A 6 -16.14 10.11 -15.79
C ASP A 6 -15.86 11.43 -15.06
N ARG A 7 -16.75 11.85 -14.13
CA ARG A 7 -16.56 13.07 -13.32
C ARG A 7 -15.39 12.94 -12.36
N ILE A 8 -15.32 11.83 -11.60
CA ILE A 8 -14.20 11.57 -10.68
C ILE A 8 -12.88 11.58 -11.45
N PHE A 9 -12.84 10.97 -12.64
CA PHE A 9 -11.64 10.98 -13.49
C PHE A 9 -11.28 12.37 -13.99
N ALA A 10 -12.26 13.17 -14.40
CA ALA A 10 -12.03 14.55 -14.83
C ALA A 10 -11.43 15.41 -13.70
N VAL A 11 -12.02 15.34 -12.49
CA VAL A 11 -11.51 16.06 -11.32
C VAL A 11 -10.12 15.54 -10.93
N THR A 12 -9.91 14.23 -10.97
CA THR A 12 -8.58 13.63 -10.70
C THR A 12 -7.54 14.06 -11.73
N ALA A 13 -7.91 14.18 -13.01
CA ALA A 13 -7.01 14.63 -14.07
C ALA A 13 -6.64 16.11 -13.91
N GLU A 14 -7.56 16.93 -13.40
CA GLU A 14 -7.33 18.35 -13.13
C GLU A 14 -6.48 18.58 -11.87
N ARG A 15 -6.80 17.88 -10.78
CA ARG A 15 -6.28 18.18 -9.43
C ARG A 15 -5.25 17.19 -8.91
N GLY A 16 -5.11 16.03 -9.56
CA GLY A 16 -4.30 14.92 -9.08
C GLY A 16 -4.97 14.11 -7.97
N PHE A 17 -4.21 13.21 -7.37
CA PHE A 17 -4.63 12.49 -6.17
C PHE A 17 -4.43 13.38 -4.93
N PRO A 18 -5.39 13.43 -3.99
CA PRO A 18 -5.27 14.25 -2.79
C PRO A 18 -4.23 13.68 -1.82
N ASP A 19 -3.51 14.57 -1.16
CA ASP A 19 -2.72 14.21 0.02
C ASP A 19 -3.63 13.93 1.23
N PRO A 20 -3.18 13.05 2.16
CA PRO A 20 -1.89 12.35 2.14
C PRO A 20 -1.90 11.04 1.34
N TRP A 21 -2.99 10.72 0.64
CA TRP A 21 -3.12 9.44 -0.07
C TRP A 21 -2.20 9.30 -1.27
N LEU A 22 -1.86 10.40 -1.93
CA LEU A 22 -0.78 10.41 -2.93
C LEU A 22 0.54 9.96 -2.30
N SER A 23 0.99 10.69 -1.27
CA SER A 23 2.22 10.39 -0.52
C SER A 23 2.24 8.96 0.04
N PHE A 24 1.11 8.49 0.56
CA PHE A 24 0.97 7.14 1.09
C PHE A 24 1.05 6.07 -0.01
N GLY A 25 0.35 6.26 -1.13
CA GLY A 25 0.42 5.34 -2.26
C GLY A 25 1.83 5.26 -2.84
N ASP A 26 2.55 6.38 -2.94
CA ASP A 26 3.93 6.42 -3.43
C ASP A 26 4.91 5.73 -2.46
N SER A 27 4.67 5.86 -1.14
CA SER A 27 5.43 5.12 -0.12
C SER A 27 5.23 3.61 -0.27
N LEU A 28 4.01 3.16 -0.59
CA LEU A 28 3.73 1.74 -0.81
C LEU A 28 4.28 1.23 -2.15
N CYS A 29 4.23 2.02 -3.22
CA CYS A 29 4.95 1.67 -4.45
C CYS A 29 6.46 1.50 -4.17
N SER A 30 7.04 2.40 -3.36
CA SER A 30 8.45 2.33 -2.95
C SER A 30 8.75 1.09 -2.11
N GLU A 31 7.79 0.63 -1.30
CA GLU A 31 7.94 -0.55 -0.45
C GLU A 31 8.29 -1.83 -1.22
N SER A 32 7.68 -2.03 -2.40
CA SER A 32 8.02 -3.15 -3.28
C SER A 32 9.41 -3.02 -3.90
N SER A 33 9.83 -1.80 -4.26
CA SER A 33 11.20 -1.55 -4.74
C SER A 33 12.23 -1.85 -3.66
N LEU A 34 12.02 -1.29 -2.47
CA LEU A 34 12.90 -1.47 -1.31
C LEU A 34 13.01 -2.95 -0.90
N SER A 35 11.92 -3.72 -1.02
CA SER A 35 11.95 -5.17 -0.82
C SER A 35 12.88 -5.88 -1.80
N THR A 36 12.74 -5.54 -3.09
CA THR A 36 13.55 -6.13 -4.16
C THR A 36 15.03 -5.79 -3.98
N GLU A 37 15.33 -4.55 -3.62
CA GLU A 37 16.68 -4.06 -3.33
C GLU A 37 17.28 -4.79 -2.12
N LEU A 38 16.52 -4.94 -1.03
CA LEU A 38 16.95 -5.67 0.16
C LEU A 38 17.27 -7.14 -0.17
N LYS A 39 16.40 -7.82 -0.90
CA LYS A 39 16.65 -9.20 -1.35
C LYS A 39 17.91 -9.30 -2.20
N HIS A 40 18.14 -8.34 -3.08
CA HIS A 40 19.35 -8.28 -3.91
C HIS A 40 20.61 -8.04 -3.07
N ALA A 41 20.56 -7.12 -2.09
CA ALA A 41 21.65 -6.86 -1.16
C ALA A 41 22.01 -8.13 -0.36
N ILE A 42 21.02 -8.82 0.20
CA ILE A 42 21.20 -10.10 0.92
C ILE A 42 21.84 -11.14 -0.01
N GLY A 43 21.31 -11.27 -1.24
CA GLY A 43 21.83 -12.20 -2.24
C GLY A 43 23.30 -11.92 -2.62
N THR A 44 23.70 -10.64 -2.62
CA THR A 44 25.08 -10.22 -2.88
C THR A 44 25.99 -10.52 -1.68
N ALA A 45 25.57 -10.16 -0.47
CA ALA A 45 26.31 -10.44 0.75
C ALA A 45 26.53 -11.95 0.99
N ARG A 46 25.57 -12.80 0.60
CA ARG A 46 25.70 -14.27 0.64
C ARG A 46 26.79 -14.81 -0.30
N LYS A 47 27.06 -14.13 -1.42
CA LYS A 47 28.11 -14.53 -2.37
C LYS A 47 29.47 -13.97 -1.97
N GLU A 48 29.48 -12.74 -1.47
CA GLU A 48 30.68 -11.99 -1.14
C GLU A 48 30.49 -11.29 0.20
N ASP A 49 31.02 -11.90 1.27
CA ASP A 49 30.88 -11.42 2.64
C ASP A 49 31.89 -10.30 2.97
N THR A 50 31.69 -9.14 2.35
CA THR A 50 32.50 -7.94 2.59
C THR A 50 31.76 -6.97 3.50
N ALA A 51 32.51 -6.15 4.26
CA ALA A 51 31.91 -5.11 5.10
C ALA A 51 30.98 -4.16 4.31
N GLY A 52 31.33 -3.86 3.05
CA GLY A 52 30.49 -3.04 2.17
C GLY A 52 29.17 -3.70 1.80
N ASN A 53 29.17 -5.01 1.50
CA ASN A 53 27.95 -5.75 1.18
C ASN A 53 27.05 -5.93 2.40
N LEU A 54 27.63 -6.13 3.59
CA LEU A 54 26.87 -6.19 4.84
C LEU A 54 26.22 -4.84 5.17
N PHE A 55 26.98 -3.75 5.03
CA PHE A 55 26.44 -2.40 5.20
C PHE A 55 25.27 -2.12 4.24
N ALA A 56 25.36 -2.58 2.98
CA ALA A 56 24.27 -2.43 2.02
C ALA A 56 22.97 -3.13 2.46
N VAL A 57 23.07 -4.29 3.13
CA VAL A 57 21.90 -4.98 3.69
C VAL A 57 21.28 -4.18 4.84
N GLU A 58 22.10 -3.70 5.77
CA GLU A 58 21.65 -2.87 6.90
C GLU A 58 20.98 -1.57 6.43
N ALA A 59 21.56 -0.91 5.42
CA ALA A 59 21.01 0.28 4.79
C ALA A 59 19.64 -0.01 4.13
N ALA A 60 19.52 -1.13 3.43
CA ALA A 60 18.25 -1.52 2.80
C ALA A 60 17.15 -1.83 3.83
N PHE A 61 17.47 -2.52 4.93
CA PHE A 61 16.52 -2.72 6.04
C PHE A 61 16.07 -1.39 6.65
N THR A 62 17.03 -0.46 6.87
CA THR A 62 16.75 0.86 7.43
C THR A 62 15.79 1.64 6.53
N ALA A 63 16.10 1.72 5.23
CA ALA A 63 15.27 2.43 4.25
C ALA A 63 13.83 1.88 4.20
N LYS A 64 13.67 0.55 4.20
CA LYS A 64 12.36 -0.12 4.22
C LYS A 64 11.57 0.21 5.50
N LYS A 65 12.20 0.11 6.67
CA LYS A 65 11.57 0.45 7.95
C LYS A 65 11.14 1.92 8.02
N ASP A 66 11.99 2.82 7.54
CA ASP A 66 11.68 4.25 7.55
C ASP A 66 10.52 4.61 6.62
N ASN A 67 10.45 3.96 5.45
CA ASN A 67 9.32 4.05 4.52
C ASN A 67 7.99 3.58 5.14
N LEU A 68 7.99 2.42 5.80
CA LEU A 68 6.80 1.89 6.46
C LEU A 68 6.36 2.76 7.64
N ARG A 69 7.31 3.26 8.46
CA ARG A 69 7.01 4.21 9.55
C ARG A 69 6.47 5.53 9.02
N HIS A 70 6.94 5.98 7.85
CA HIS A 70 6.37 7.16 7.20
C HIS A 70 4.91 6.91 6.81
N SER A 71 4.63 5.78 6.19
CA SER A 71 3.28 5.35 5.81
C SER A 71 2.34 5.27 7.02
N GLU A 72 2.79 4.68 8.13
CA GLU A 72 2.04 4.61 9.39
C GLU A 72 1.70 6.00 9.95
N ARG A 73 2.66 6.94 9.92
CA ARG A 73 2.43 8.32 10.37
C ARG A 73 1.38 9.05 9.53
N LEU A 74 1.41 8.86 8.20
CA LEU A 74 0.42 9.47 7.29
C LEU A 74 -1.00 9.02 7.66
N LEU A 75 -1.22 7.72 7.86
CA LEU A 75 -2.53 7.19 8.24
C LEU A 75 -2.96 7.63 9.64
N SER A 76 -2.03 7.58 10.60
CA SER A 76 -2.32 7.99 11.99
C SER A 76 -2.74 9.45 12.08
N GLN A 77 -2.12 10.32 11.29
CA GLN A 77 -2.47 11.73 11.21
C GLN A 77 -3.89 11.93 10.69
N VAL A 78 -4.26 11.32 9.55
CA VAL A 78 -5.61 11.47 8.99
C VAL A 78 -6.67 10.88 9.92
N LEU A 79 -6.40 9.71 10.50
CA LEU A 79 -7.31 9.10 11.46
C LEU A 79 -7.61 10.07 12.62
N SER A 80 -6.57 10.68 13.18
CA SER A 80 -6.71 11.67 14.25
C SER A 80 -7.46 12.93 13.77
N ASP A 81 -7.13 13.46 12.60
CA ASP A 81 -7.72 14.70 12.09
C ASP A 81 -9.22 14.52 11.81
N TYR A 82 -9.61 13.40 11.21
CA TYR A 82 -11.01 13.11 10.90
C TYR A 82 -11.82 12.69 12.14
N ASP A 83 -11.19 12.04 13.13
CA ASP A 83 -11.82 11.81 14.45
C ASP A 83 -12.15 13.16 15.13
N VAL A 84 -11.29 14.18 14.97
CA VAL A 84 -11.52 15.53 15.54
C VAL A 84 -12.54 16.34 14.73
N SER A 85 -12.48 16.29 13.40
CA SER A 85 -13.37 17.08 12.54
C SER A 85 -14.76 16.47 12.35
N GLY A 86 -14.94 15.19 12.68
CA GLY A 86 -16.20 14.47 12.46
C GLY A 86 -16.46 14.12 10.99
N GLU A 87 -15.42 14.04 10.16
CA GLU A 87 -15.53 13.85 8.71
C GLU A 87 -16.10 12.47 8.32
N TRP A 88 -16.03 11.48 9.21
CA TRP A 88 -16.37 10.09 8.91
C TRP A 88 -17.80 9.89 8.41
N GLU A 89 -18.78 10.52 9.05
CA GLU A 89 -20.20 10.36 8.66
C GLU A 89 -20.44 10.88 7.23
N HIS A 90 -19.83 12.02 6.89
CA HIS A 90 -19.91 12.57 5.53
C HIS A 90 -19.24 11.67 4.49
N LEU A 91 -18.09 11.10 4.82
CA LEU A 91 -17.41 10.14 3.94
C LEU A 91 -18.19 8.84 3.79
N ASP A 92 -18.86 8.38 4.85
CA ASP A 92 -19.72 7.20 4.81
C ASP A 92 -20.97 7.43 3.93
N GLU A 93 -21.57 8.61 3.99
CA GLU A 93 -22.66 8.99 3.09
C GLU A 93 -22.23 9.00 1.62
N LYS A 94 -21.03 9.54 1.34
CA LYS A 94 -20.44 9.47 0.01
C LYS A 94 -20.19 8.02 -0.40
N ALA A 95 -19.53 7.22 0.44
CA ALA A 95 -19.29 5.81 0.17
C ALA A 95 -20.59 5.04 -0.13
N GLY A 96 -21.68 5.31 0.59
CA GLY A 96 -22.99 4.72 0.33
C GLY A 96 -23.52 5.00 -1.08
N ARG A 97 -23.31 6.22 -1.59
CA ARG A 97 -23.78 6.69 -2.91
C ARG A 97 -22.87 6.33 -4.08
N LEU A 98 -21.65 5.86 -3.83
CA LEU A 98 -20.72 5.46 -4.90
C LEU A 98 -21.32 4.30 -5.73
N ASP A 99 -21.46 4.50 -7.03
CA ASP A 99 -21.73 3.45 -8.01
C ASP A 99 -20.42 2.72 -8.33
N ILE A 100 -20.22 1.62 -7.62
CA ILE A 100 -18.98 0.84 -7.67
C ILE A 100 -18.67 0.35 -9.08
N GLU A 101 -19.68 -0.10 -9.82
CA GLU A 101 -19.43 -0.68 -11.15
C GLU A 101 -19.16 0.41 -12.19
N ASP A 102 -19.82 1.57 -12.07
CA ASP A 102 -19.56 2.74 -12.92
C ASP A 102 -18.12 3.26 -12.77
N VAL A 103 -17.66 3.41 -11.53
CA VAL A 103 -16.31 3.90 -11.24
C VAL A 103 -15.25 2.83 -11.56
N ALA A 104 -15.53 1.55 -11.25
CA ALA A 104 -14.63 0.45 -11.58
C ALA A 104 -14.39 0.30 -13.10
N GLU A 105 -15.42 0.49 -13.92
CA GLU A 105 -15.30 0.40 -15.38
C GLU A 105 -14.25 1.38 -15.90
N ASN A 106 -14.27 2.63 -15.41
CA ASN A 106 -13.34 3.66 -15.84
C ASN A 106 -11.88 3.34 -15.46
N TRP A 107 -11.63 2.88 -14.23
CA TRP A 107 -10.29 2.40 -13.84
C TRP A 107 -9.88 1.14 -14.61
N GLY A 108 -10.84 0.27 -14.95
CA GLY A 108 -10.65 -0.96 -15.71
C GLY A 108 -10.11 -0.74 -17.14
N ARG A 109 -10.42 0.40 -17.77
CA ARG A 109 -9.99 0.69 -19.15
C ARG A 109 -8.47 0.76 -19.34
N VAL A 110 -7.73 1.07 -18.28
CA VAL A 110 -6.27 1.25 -18.32
C VAL A 110 -5.50 0.12 -17.65
N VAL A 111 -6.19 -0.80 -16.95
CA VAL A 111 -5.57 -1.95 -16.27
C VAL A 111 -5.99 -3.25 -16.95
N GLY A 112 -5.04 -3.98 -17.53
CA GLY A 112 -5.38 -5.17 -18.31
C GLY A 112 -4.18 -5.94 -18.89
N LEU A 113 -2.97 -5.67 -18.40
CA LEU A 113 -1.78 -6.39 -18.84
C LEU A 113 -1.75 -7.82 -18.28
N HIS A 114 -2.32 -8.04 -17.10
CA HIS A 114 -2.44 -9.36 -16.48
C HIS A 114 -3.85 -9.94 -16.73
N PRO A 115 -3.99 -11.24 -17.08
CA PRO A 115 -5.28 -11.86 -17.38
C PRO A 115 -6.29 -11.82 -16.22
N TYR A 116 -5.81 -11.82 -14.98
CA TYR A 116 -6.63 -11.61 -13.79
C TYR A 116 -6.61 -10.13 -13.38
N PRO A 117 -7.77 -9.44 -13.34
CA PRO A 117 -7.85 -7.99 -13.14
C PRO A 117 -7.75 -7.60 -11.67
N VAL A 118 -6.67 -8.01 -11.00
CA VAL A 118 -6.49 -7.86 -9.54
C VAL A 118 -6.76 -6.44 -9.05
N VAL A 119 -6.30 -5.42 -9.78
CA VAL A 119 -6.49 -4.01 -9.42
C VAL A 119 -7.97 -3.61 -9.38
N VAL A 120 -8.77 -4.06 -10.36
CA VAL A 120 -10.20 -3.75 -10.44
C VAL A 120 -10.96 -4.49 -9.35
N GLU A 121 -10.59 -5.76 -9.09
CA GLU A 121 -11.20 -6.53 -8.00
C GLU A 121 -10.86 -5.95 -6.62
N SER A 122 -9.63 -5.47 -6.41
CA SER A 122 -9.23 -4.78 -5.18
C SER A 122 -10.01 -3.47 -4.99
N LEU A 123 -10.21 -2.67 -6.05
CA LEU A 123 -11.03 -1.45 -5.99
C LEU A 123 -12.47 -1.78 -5.56
N ARG A 124 -13.09 -2.78 -6.23
CA ARG A 124 -14.44 -3.25 -5.89
C ARG A 124 -14.53 -3.75 -4.46
N PHE A 125 -13.55 -4.54 -4.02
CA PHE A 125 -13.48 -5.03 -2.65
C PHE A 125 -13.44 -3.87 -1.65
N ASN A 126 -12.54 -2.91 -1.83
CA ASN A 126 -12.38 -1.79 -0.89
C ASN A 126 -13.63 -0.92 -0.81
N TRP A 127 -14.28 -0.61 -1.93
CA TRP A 127 -15.51 0.18 -1.90
C TRP A 127 -16.68 -0.59 -1.26
N ARG A 128 -16.81 -1.89 -1.53
CA ARG A 128 -17.81 -2.73 -0.83
C ARG A 128 -17.52 -2.82 0.66
N TYR A 129 -16.25 -2.89 1.03
CA TYR A 129 -15.81 -2.86 2.42
C TYR A 129 -16.21 -1.54 3.09
N MET A 130 -15.93 -0.39 2.48
CA MET A 130 -16.34 0.92 3.00
C MET A 130 -17.87 1.03 3.17
N LYS A 131 -18.66 0.53 2.20
CA LYS A 131 -20.13 0.52 2.33
C LYS A 131 -20.63 -0.32 3.51
N THR A 132 -19.86 -1.32 3.93
CA THR A 132 -20.25 -2.26 4.99
C THR A 132 -19.71 -1.86 6.36
N HIS A 133 -18.49 -1.31 6.40
CA HIS A 133 -17.71 -1.07 7.61
C HIS A 133 -17.39 0.41 7.84
N GLY A 134 -17.86 1.30 6.98
CA GLY A 134 -17.50 2.71 6.96
C GLY A 134 -16.12 2.95 6.35
N VAL A 135 -15.90 4.19 5.93
CA VAL A 135 -14.62 4.70 5.44
C VAL A 135 -13.58 4.66 6.55
N ARG A 136 -13.96 4.94 7.81
CA ARG A 136 -13.05 4.78 8.95
C ARG A 136 -12.52 3.35 9.06
N GLY A 137 -13.38 2.34 8.90
CA GLY A 137 -12.98 0.94 8.90
C GLY A 137 -11.97 0.60 7.81
N PHE A 138 -12.05 1.26 6.64
CA PHE A 138 -11.05 1.10 5.58
C PHE A 138 -9.68 1.67 6.00
N TYR A 139 -9.64 2.83 6.67
CA TYR A 139 -8.39 3.37 7.21
C TYR A 139 -7.80 2.43 8.27
N GLU A 140 -8.61 1.87 9.16
CA GLU A 140 -8.14 0.90 10.17
C GLU A 140 -7.60 -0.39 9.54
N MET A 141 -8.32 -0.94 8.55
CA MET A 141 -7.84 -2.07 7.75
C MET A 141 -6.50 -1.73 7.08
N THR A 142 -6.38 -0.50 6.58
CA THR A 142 -5.17 0.00 5.92
C THR A 142 -4.00 0.08 6.91
N THR A 143 -4.23 0.63 8.10
CA THR A 143 -3.25 0.64 9.20
C THR A 143 -2.84 -0.77 9.60
N GLY A 144 -3.79 -1.71 9.65
CA GLY A 144 -3.54 -3.11 9.99
C GLY A 144 -2.57 -3.80 9.02
N TYR A 145 -2.69 -3.57 7.71
CA TYR A 145 -1.72 -4.16 6.77
C TYR A 145 -0.35 -3.47 6.86
N VAL A 146 -0.27 -2.16 7.10
CA VAL A 146 1.02 -1.48 7.28
C VAL A 146 1.75 -2.06 8.50
N ALA A 147 1.04 -2.28 9.60
CA ALA A 147 1.58 -2.96 10.78
C ALA A 147 2.06 -4.39 10.46
N ALA A 148 1.31 -5.13 9.63
CA ALA A 148 1.74 -6.46 9.18
C ALA A 148 3.01 -6.42 8.31
N LEU A 149 3.17 -5.41 7.43
CA LEU A 149 4.40 -5.21 6.65
C LEU A 149 5.60 -4.86 7.53
N ILE A 150 5.40 -4.07 8.58
CA ILE A 150 6.42 -3.75 9.58
C ILE A 150 6.87 -5.04 10.28
N ALA A 151 5.93 -5.80 10.85
CA ALA A 151 6.23 -7.07 11.52
C ALA A 151 6.92 -8.07 10.59
N ASN A 152 6.52 -8.11 9.32
CA ASN A 152 7.14 -8.94 8.30
C ASN A 152 8.59 -8.51 7.99
N THR A 153 8.87 -7.20 7.97
CA THR A 153 10.23 -6.67 7.81
C THR A 153 11.12 -6.99 9.01
N GLU A 154 10.59 -6.89 10.22
CA GLU A 154 11.28 -7.27 11.46
C GLU A 154 11.60 -8.77 11.49
N ARG A 155 10.65 -9.61 11.07
CA ARG A 155 10.87 -11.05 10.92
C ARG A 155 12.01 -11.35 9.92
N TRP A 156 12.04 -10.64 8.79
CA TRP A 156 13.09 -10.84 7.79
C TRP A 156 14.47 -10.42 8.33
N GLU A 157 14.56 -9.30 9.04
CA GLU A 157 15.81 -8.86 9.67
C GLU A 157 16.30 -9.86 10.72
N ALA A 158 15.40 -10.39 11.55
CA ALA A 158 15.76 -11.41 12.53
C ALA A 158 16.29 -12.70 11.87
N ALA A 159 15.65 -13.14 10.78
CA ALA A 159 16.11 -14.30 10.02
C ALA A 159 17.48 -14.05 9.38
N TRP A 160 17.72 -12.85 8.85
CA TRP A 160 19.04 -12.47 8.33
C TRP A 160 20.11 -12.46 9.43
N ALA A 161 19.82 -11.90 10.60
CA ALA A 161 20.74 -11.90 11.73
C ALA A 161 21.10 -13.32 12.20
N GLU A 162 20.11 -14.23 12.25
CA GLU A 162 20.36 -15.63 12.61
C GLU A 162 21.17 -16.37 11.54
N GLU A 163 20.92 -16.11 10.26
CA GLU A 163 21.76 -16.62 9.17
C GLU A 163 23.21 -16.15 9.32
N ARG A 164 23.44 -14.88 9.65
CA ARG A 164 24.79 -14.35 9.89
C ARG A 164 25.49 -15.00 11.07
N LYS A 165 24.75 -15.34 12.12
CA LYS A 165 25.29 -15.99 13.31
C LYS A 165 25.61 -17.47 13.10
N THR A 166 24.77 -18.18 12.34
CA THR A 166 24.82 -19.65 12.23
C THR A 166 25.41 -20.15 10.92
N GLY A 167 25.42 -19.32 9.89
CA GLY A 167 25.71 -19.72 8.51
C GLY A 167 24.58 -20.50 7.83
N VAL A 168 23.44 -20.71 8.49
CA VAL A 168 22.29 -21.45 7.95
C VAL A 168 21.36 -20.49 7.22
N ILE A 169 21.21 -20.68 5.91
CA ILE A 169 20.42 -19.79 5.04
C ILE A 169 18.92 -20.10 5.17
N ASP A 170 18.13 -19.13 5.64
CA ASP A 170 16.66 -19.17 5.60
C ASP A 170 16.13 -18.55 4.29
N ARG A 171 15.94 -19.41 3.30
CA ARG A 171 15.39 -19.01 1.99
C ARG A 171 13.89 -18.76 2.04
N LEU A 172 13.16 -19.43 2.93
CA LEU A 172 11.70 -19.35 2.97
C LEU A 172 11.27 -17.99 3.50
N THR A 173 11.82 -17.55 4.64
CA THR A 173 11.51 -16.21 5.16
C THR A 173 11.87 -15.12 4.16
N THR A 174 13.01 -15.24 3.45
CA THR A 174 13.37 -14.28 2.40
C THR A 174 12.30 -14.20 1.30
N ILE A 175 11.78 -15.34 0.83
CA ILE A 175 10.78 -15.39 -0.25
C ILE A 175 9.42 -14.88 0.24
N GLU A 176 9.00 -15.31 1.43
CA GLU A 176 7.72 -14.92 2.02
C GLU A 176 7.67 -13.41 2.29
N CYS A 177 8.73 -12.87 2.90
CA CYS A 177 8.78 -11.46 3.24
C CYS A 177 8.85 -10.57 1.99
N ASP A 178 9.59 -11.01 0.97
CA ASP A 178 9.66 -10.32 -0.31
C ASP A 178 8.31 -10.34 -1.03
N LEU A 179 7.68 -11.52 -1.13
CA LEU A 179 6.38 -11.66 -1.79
C LEU A 179 5.30 -10.84 -1.09
N ALA A 180 5.25 -10.82 0.24
CA ALA A 180 4.28 -9.98 0.97
C ALA A 180 4.49 -8.47 0.69
N SER A 181 5.75 -8.04 0.54
CA SER A 181 6.10 -6.65 0.21
C SER A 181 5.94 -6.31 -1.27
N ILE A 182 5.70 -7.29 -2.13
CA ILE A 182 5.37 -7.10 -3.53
C ILE A 182 3.86 -7.15 -3.69
N GLU A 183 3.22 -8.18 -3.15
CA GLU A 183 1.79 -8.44 -3.29
C GLU A 183 0.97 -7.31 -2.73
N ALA A 184 1.12 -6.96 -1.45
CA ALA A 184 0.34 -5.89 -0.84
C ALA A 184 0.58 -4.55 -1.56
N PRO A 185 1.82 -4.08 -1.75
CA PRO A 185 2.05 -2.72 -2.23
C PRO A 185 1.90 -2.55 -3.76
N MET A 186 2.06 -3.59 -4.58
CA MET A 186 1.79 -3.50 -6.03
C MET A 186 0.32 -3.23 -6.35
N HIS A 187 -0.59 -3.58 -5.44
CA HIS A 187 -1.99 -3.14 -5.54
C HIS A 187 -2.30 -1.97 -4.61
N CYS A 188 -1.42 -1.49 -3.73
CA CYS A 188 -1.74 -0.36 -2.84
C CYS A 188 -1.87 1.00 -3.54
N ASP A 189 -1.44 1.14 -4.80
CA ASP A 189 -1.87 2.25 -5.66
C ASP A 189 -3.41 2.27 -5.83
N VAL A 190 -4.09 1.16 -5.50
CA VAL A 190 -5.55 1.08 -5.35
C VAL A 190 -6.04 1.90 -4.18
N CYS A 191 -5.33 2.00 -3.04
CA CYS A 191 -5.85 2.70 -1.87
C CYS A 191 -6.07 4.19 -2.18
N LYS A 192 -5.12 4.85 -2.86
CA LYS A 192 -5.27 6.24 -3.28
C LYS A 192 -6.40 6.42 -4.30
N LYS A 193 -6.55 5.49 -5.26
CA LYS A 193 -7.70 5.49 -6.20
C LYS A 193 -9.04 5.28 -5.49
N THR A 194 -9.08 4.37 -4.52
CA THR A 194 -10.27 3.99 -3.76
C THR A 194 -10.83 5.20 -3.04
N ILE A 195 -10.00 5.87 -2.22
CA ILE A 195 -10.45 6.99 -1.41
C ILE A 195 -10.66 8.27 -2.24
N THR A 196 -9.89 8.48 -3.30
CA THR A 196 -10.08 9.64 -4.21
C THR A 196 -11.46 9.61 -4.83
N ALA A 197 -11.95 8.44 -5.22
CA ALA A 197 -13.32 8.28 -5.71
C ALA A 197 -14.38 8.71 -4.67
N ILE A 198 -14.10 8.51 -3.37
CA ILE A 198 -14.98 9.00 -2.30
C ILE A 198 -14.85 10.50 -2.12
N LEU A 199 -13.62 11.02 -2.04
CA LEU A 199 -13.37 12.43 -1.80
C LEU A 199 -14.00 13.31 -2.90
N TYR A 200 -13.88 12.89 -4.16
CA TYR A 200 -14.37 13.63 -5.34
C TYR A 200 -15.77 13.25 -5.83
N LEU A 201 -16.54 12.47 -5.05
CA LEU A 201 -17.83 11.92 -5.51
C LEU A 201 -18.89 12.96 -5.94
N ASP A 202 -18.77 14.20 -5.44
CA ASP A 202 -19.72 15.29 -5.65
C ASP A 202 -19.08 16.57 -6.20
N GLU A 203 -17.81 16.50 -6.60
CA GLU A 203 -17.08 17.61 -7.20
C GLU A 203 -17.34 17.72 -8.70
#